data_AF-A0A376RNZ8-F1
#
_entry.id   AF-A0A376RNZ8-F1
#
_cell.length_a   1.000
_cell.length_b   1.000
_cell.length_c   1.000
_cell.angle_alpha   90.00
_cell.angle_beta   90.00
_cell.angle_gamma   90.00
#
_symmetry.space_group_name_H-M   'P 1'
#
loop_
_entity.id
_entity.type
_entity.pdbx_description
1 polymer ?
#
loop_
_entity_poly.entity_id
_entity_poly.type
_entity_poly.pdbx_seq_one_letter_code
_entity_poly.pdbx_strand_id
1 'polypeptide(L)'
;MRRGNIGIVGASGTGSQELSVRIHEFGGGVSQLIGTGGRDLSEKIGGLMMLDAIGMLENDPQTEIIALISKPPAPAVARKVLERARACRKPVVVCFLGRVETPVDEQGLQFARGSKEAALKAVMLSGVKQEISTCIRLTSR
;
A
#
# COMPACT_ATOMS: atom_id res chain seq x y z
N MET A 1 4.19 11.98 -11.02
CA MET A 1 3.12 11.47 -10.12
C MET A 1 2.08 12.56 -9.93
N ARG A 2 0.78 12.22 -9.96
CA ARG A 2 -0.30 13.16 -9.63
C ARG A 2 -0.44 13.28 -8.12
N ARG A 3 -0.84 14.46 -7.62
CA ARG A 3 -1.26 14.66 -6.23
C ARG A 3 -2.62 13.99 -6.03
N GLY A 4 -2.84 13.40 -4.85
CA GLY A 4 -4.11 12.79 -4.45
C GLY A 4 -4.10 12.49 -2.95
N ASN A 5 -4.97 11.58 -2.51
CA ASN A 5 -5.26 11.26 -1.12
C ASN A 5 -4.68 9.89 -0.66
N ILE A 6 -3.87 9.22 -1.48
CA ILE A 6 -3.26 7.93 -1.13
C ILE A 6 -1.85 8.17 -0.58
N GLY A 7 -1.62 7.83 0.68
CA GLY A 7 -0.30 7.84 1.30
C GLY A 7 0.39 6.48 1.14
N ILE A 8 1.70 6.48 0.86
CA ILE A 8 2.50 5.26 0.70
C ILE A 8 3.54 5.16 1.82
N VAL A 9 3.63 4.00 2.48
CA VAL A 9 4.77 3.67 3.35
C VAL A 9 5.52 2.47 2.76
N GLY A 10 6.82 2.66 2.54
CA GLY A 10 7.62 1.73 1.76
C GLY A 10 8.92 1.30 2.40
N ALA A 11 9.06 0.00 2.67
CA ALA A 11 10.35 -0.63 2.99
C ALA A 11 10.96 -1.33 1.75
N SER A 12 10.61 -0.87 0.54
CA SER A 12 11.16 -1.33 -0.73
C SER A 12 11.23 -0.16 -1.71
N GLY A 13 12.42 0.27 -2.11
CA GLY A 13 12.59 1.42 -3.00
C GLY A 13 11.89 1.23 -4.35
N THR A 14 12.21 0.14 -5.06
CA THR A 14 11.58 -0.18 -6.35
C THR A 14 10.10 -0.52 -6.21
N GLY A 15 9.71 -1.18 -5.11
CA GLY A 15 8.30 -1.48 -4.83
C GLY A 15 7.47 -0.20 -4.69
N SER A 16 7.94 0.77 -3.89
CA SER A 16 7.27 2.06 -3.73
C SER A 16 7.19 2.86 -5.03
N GLN A 17 8.28 2.86 -5.81
CA GLN A 17 8.30 3.50 -7.12
C GLN A 17 7.26 2.88 -8.05
N GLU A 18 7.25 1.56 -8.19
CA GLU A 18 6.27 0.86 -9.03
C GLU A 18 4.84 1.11 -8.55
N LEU A 19 4.56 0.97 -7.25
CA LEU A 19 3.24 1.21 -6.67
C LEU A 19 2.74 2.62 -6.98
N SER A 20 3.59 3.64 -6.83
CA SER A 20 3.23 5.02 -7.16
C SER A 20 2.91 5.21 -8.65
N VAL A 21 3.65 4.54 -9.56
CA VAL A 21 3.37 4.57 -11.00
C VAL A 21 2.01 3.92 -11.27
N ARG A 22 1.73 2.75 -10.68
CA ARG A 22 0.46 2.04 -10.85
C ARG A 22 -0.74 2.85 -10.34
N ILE A 23 -0.60 3.51 -9.19
CA ILE A 23 -1.65 4.41 -8.66
C ILE A 23 -1.96 5.51 -9.67
N HIS A 24 -0.92 6.11 -10.26
CA HIS A 24 -1.09 7.13 -11.30
C HIS A 24 -1.75 6.58 -12.57
N GLU A 25 -1.32 5.41 -13.05
CA GLU A 25 -1.91 4.73 -14.21
C GLU A 25 -3.41 4.43 -14.02
N PHE A 26 -3.81 4.08 -12.80
CA PHE A 26 -5.21 3.84 -12.45
C PHE A 26 -6.01 5.11 -12.14
N GLY A 27 -5.44 6.29 -12.36
CA GLY A 27 -6.12 7.58 -12.20
C GLY A 27 -6.10 8.14 -10.78
N GLY A 28 -5.48 7.45 -9.82
CA GLY A 28 -5.24 7.93 -8.47
C GLY A 28 -4.08 8.92 -8.38
N GLY A 29 -3.85 9.41 -7.15
CA GLY A 29 -2.76 10.31 -6.83
C GLY A 29 -2.22 10.09 -5.42
N VAL A 30 -0.95 10.42 -5.23
CA VAL A 30 -0.24 10.21 -3.98
C VAL A 30 -0.23 11.50 -3.16
N SER A 31 -0.60 11.42 -1.87
CA SER A 31 -0.48 12.53 -0.92
C SER A 31 0.98 12.67 -0.47
N GLN A 32 1.54 11.56 0.01
CA GLN A 32 2.88 11.43 0.58
C GLN A 32 3.45 10.04 0.27
N LEU A 33 4.77 9.94 0.17
CA LEU A 33 5.49 8.67 0.09
C LEU A 33 6.63 8.70 1.11
N ILE A 34 6.56 7.82 2.11
CA ILE A 34 7.55 7.69 3.18
C ILE A 34 8.35 6.40 2.97
N GLY A 35 9.64 6.54 2.73
CA GLY A 35 10.57 5.41 2.68
C GLY A 35 11.15 5.11 4.05
N THR A 36 10.99 3.87 4.55
CA THR A 36 11.47 3.47 5.89
C THR A 36 12.82 2.75 5.86
N GLY A 37 13.28 2.38 4.66
CA GLY A 37 14.53 1.67 4.43
C GLY A 37 14.36 0.14 4.40
N GLY A 38 15.09 -0.54 3.53
CA GLY A 38 14.88 -1.96 3.23
C GLY A 38 15.13 -2.95 4.37
N ARG A 39 15.74 -2.50 5.47
CA ARG A 39 16.04 -3.33 6.66
C ARG A 39 15.05 -3.12 7.79
N ASP A 40 14.17 -2.12 7.69
CA ASP A 40 13.27 -1.69 8.77
C ASP A 40 12.43 -2.86 9.31
N LEU A 41 11.92 -3.71 8.41
CA LEU A 41 11.08 -4.85 8.78
C LEU A 41 11.85 -6.12 9.16
N SER A 42 13.16 -6.03 9.40
CA SER A 42 13.95 -7.10 9.99
C SER A 42 13.67 -7.23 11.49
N GLU A 43 13.91 -8.40 12.06
CA GLU A 43 13.78 -8.62 13.51
C GLU A 43 14.69 -7.69 14.33
N LYS A 44 15.89 -7.39 13.82
CA LYS A 44 16.86 -6.50 14.46
C LYS A 44 16.36 -5.06 14.61
N ILE A 45 15.63 -4.54 13.62
CA ILE A 45 15.12 -3.15 13.66
C ILE A 45 13.71 -3.11 14.24
N GLY A 46 12.87 -4.09 13.92
CA GLY A 46 11.55 -4.23 14.54
C GLY A 46 10.44 -3.41 13.88
N GLY A 47 10.68 -2.80 12.72
CA GLY A 47 9.69 -2.04 11.96
C GLY A 47 9.34 -0.67 12.53
N LEU A 48 10.23 -0.08 13.33
CA LEU A 48 10.00 1.19 14.03
C LEU A 48 9.54 2.29 13.06
N MET A 49 10.25 2.45 11.94
CA MET A 49 9.94 3.52 10.98
C MET A 49 8.63 3.26 10.24
N MET A 50 8.30 2.01 9.92
CA MET A 50 6.99 1.65 9.37
C MET A 50 5.85 2.01 10.33
N LEU A 51 5.98 1.69 11.62
CA LEU A 51 4.96 1.98 12.61
C LEU A 51 4.74 3.49 12.79
N ASP A 52 5.83 4.26 12.86
CA ASP A 52 5.78 5.71 12.95
C ASP A 52 5.19 6.33 11.68
N ALA A 53 5.60 5.88 10.50
CA ALA A 53 5.09 6.37 9.23
C ALA A 53 3.60 6.11 9.04
N ILE A 54 3.08 4.96 9.51
CA ILE A 54 1.62 4.73 9.57
C ILE A 54 0.95 5.81 10.43
N GLY A 55 1.51 6.12 11.60
CA GLY A 55 1.00 7.18 12.47
C GLY A 55 1.05 8.57 11.86
N MET A 56 2.13 8.88 11.13
CA MET A 56 2.26 10.16 10.41
C MET A 56 1.17 10.31 9.34
N LEU A 57 0.98 9.29 8.50
CA LEU A 57 -0.04 9.31 7.45
C LEU A 57 -1.46 9.22 8.00
N GLU A 58 -1.66 8.52 9.12
CA GLU A 58 -2.96 8.50 9.80
C GLU A 58 -3.36 9.89 10.32
N ASN A 59 -2.40 10.72 10.75
CA ASN A 59 -2.67 12.07 11.23
C ASN A 59 -2.57 13.16 10.15
N ASP A 60 -2.10 12.82 8.94
CA ASP A 60 -2.04 13.76 7.81
C ASP A 60 -3.44 13.99 7.21
N PRO A 61 -4.00 15.22 7.25
CA PRO A 61 -5.33 15.49 6.71
C PRO A 61 -5.41 15.34 5.18
N GLN A 62 -4.29 15.33 4.45
CA GLN A 62 -4.29 15.09 3.00
C GLN A 62 -4.32 13.61 2.63
N THR A 63 -4.06 12.72 3.58
CA THR A 63 -4.07 11.27 3.35
C THR A 63 -5.41 10.69 3.82
N GLU A 64 -6.10 9.96 2.97
CA GLU A 64 -7.35 9.27 3.32
C GLU A 64 -7.20 7.74 3.26
N ILE A 65 -6.23 7.23 2.50
CA ILE A 65 -5.94 5.80 2.30
C ILE A 65 -4.45 5.59 2.45
N ILE A 66 -4.03 4.51 3.12
CA ILE A 66 -2.62 4.18 3.31
C ILE A 66 -2.29 2.88 2.57
N ALA A 67 -1.24 2.88 1.75
CA ALA A 67 -0.70 1.68 1.11
C ALA A 67 0.67 1.33 1.69
N LEU A 68 0.81 0.14 2.28
CA LEU A 68 2.06 -0.38 2.79
C LEU A 68 2.69 -1.30 1.75
N ILE A 69 3.98 -1.12 1.46
CA ILE A 69 4.70 -1.98 0.53
C ILE A 69 6.09 -2.36 1.03
N SER A 70 6.40 -3.65 1.01
CA SER A 70 7.71 -4.18 1.40
C SER A 70 7.99 -5.54 0.80
N LYS A 71 9.23 -6.00 0.90
CA LYS A 71 9.54 -7.45 0.86
C LYS A 71 8.93 -8.15 2.09
N PRO A 72 8.87 -9.50 2.14
CA PRO A 72 8.28 -10.20 3.27
C PRO A 72 9.00 -9.82 4.59
N PRO A 73 8.29 -9.30 5.60
CA PRO A 73 8.85 -8.94 6.89
C PRO A 73 9.20 -10.18 7.73
N ALA A 74 10.04 -10.00 8.76
CA ALA A 74 10.21 -11.02 9.79
C ALA A 74 8.84 -11.32 10.47
N PRO A 75 8.51 -12.58 10.82
CA PRO A 75 7.16 -12.94 11.29
C PRO A 75 6.68 -12.18 12.53
N ALA A 76 7.58 -11.87 13.48
CA ALA A 76 7.24 -11.05 14.65
C ALA A 76 6.92 -9.60 14.27
N VAL A 77 7.65 -9.04 13.31
CA VAL A 77 7.45 -7.66 12.83
C VAL A 77 6.19 -7.58 11.97
N ALA A 78 5.91 -8.60 11.16
CA ALA A 78 4.68 -8.73 10.39
C ALA A 78 3.45 -8.58 11.29
N ARG A 79 3.43 -9.30 12.42
CA ARG A 79 2.34 -9.23 13.40
C ARG A 79 2.14 -7.81 13.93
N LYS A 80 3.21 -7.15 14.37
CA LYS A 80 3.17 -5.76 14.86
C LYS A 80 2.64 -4.78 13.81
N VAL A 81 3.13 -4.86 12.57
CA VAL A 81 2.69 -3.98 11.47
C VAL A 81 1.22 -4.21 11.15
N LEU A 82 0.77 -5.47 11.12
CA LEU A 82 -0.64 -5.78 10.85
C LEU A 82 -1.56 -5.35 11.99
N GLU A 83 -1.17 -5.54 13.25
CA GLU A 83 -1.91 -5.02 14.41
C GLU A 83 -2.03 -3.48 14.34
N ARG A 84 -0.93 -2.79 14.01
CA ARG A 84 -0.94 -1.34 13.84
C ARG A 84 -1.82 -0.88 12.67
N ALA A 85 -1.81 -1.61 11.56
CA ALA A 85 -2.64 -1.34 10.40
C ALA A 85 -4.13 -1.56 10.71
N ARG A 86 -4.48 -2.61 11.48
CA ARG A 86 -5.87 -2.83 11.96
C ARG A 86 -6.37 -1.73 12.89
N ALA A 87 -5.48 -1.19 13.73
CA ALA A 87 -5.81 -0.10 14.64
C ALA A 87 -5.89 1.28 13.95
N CYS A 88 -5.54 1.38 12.66
CA CYS A 88 -5.57 2.63 11.91
C CYS A 88 -7.01 3.06 11.61
N ARG A 89 -7.33 4.34 11.84
CA ARG A 89 -8.64 4.93 11.53
C ARG A 89 -8.91 5.08 10.03
N LYS A 90 -7.86 5.04 9.20
CA LYS A 90 -7.92 5.14 7.75
C LYS A 90 -7.78 3.77 7.10
N PRO A 91 -8.47 3.48 5.99
CA PRO A 91 -8.29 2.24 5.24
C PRO A 91 -6.82 2.00 4.87
N VAL A 92 -6.35 0.77 5.10
CA VAL A 92 -4.97 0.36 4.79
C VAL A 92 -4.95 -0.79 3.78
N VAL A 93 -4.09 -0.69 2.77
CA VAL A 93 -3.79 -1.77 1.83
C VAL A 93 -2.37 -2.27 2.09
N VAL A 94 -2.19 -3.56 2.35
CA VAL A 94 -0.90 -4.18 2.67
C VAL A 94 -0.41 -5.03 1.51
N CYS A 95 0.80 -4.74 1.02
CA CYS A 95 1.48 -5.51 0.00
C CYS A 95 2.86 -5.98 0.47
N PHE A 96 2.92 -7.24 0.92
CA PHE A 96 4.18 -7.92 1.19
C PHE A 96 4.58 -8.73 -0.05
N LEU A 97 5.41 -8.11 -0.90
CA LEU A 97 5.86 -8.63 -2.19
C LEU A 97 6.45 -10.04 -2.05
N GLY A 98 6.08 -10.95 -2.95
CA GLY A 98 6.63 -12.31 -2.98
C GLY A 98 6.01 -13.28 -1.98
N ARG A 99 4.94 -12.90 -1.26
CA ARG A 99 4.09 -13.88 -0.59
C ARG A 99 3.20 -14.60 -1.59
N VAL A 100 3.17 -15.93 -1.51
CA VAL A 100 2.31 -16.79 -2.32
C VAL A 100 0.85 -16.64 -1.89
N GLU A 101 0.63 -16.53 -0.57
CA GLU A 101 -0.70 -16.40 0.03
C GLU A 101 -0.83 -15.07 0.77
N THR A 102 -1.96 -14.42 0.54
CA THR A 102 -2.42 -13.24 1.28
C THR A 102 -3.61 -13.64 2.14
N PRO A 103 -3.72 -13.13 3.38
CA PRO A 103 -4.94 -13.24 4.16
C PRO A 103 -6.15 -12.69 3.40
N VAL A 104 -7.34 -13.07 3.85
CA VAL A 104 -8.60 -12.48 3.36
C VAL A 104 -8.67 -11.03 3.82
N ASP A 105 -9.27 -10.17 3.00
CA ASP A 105 -9.52 -8.78 3.35
C ASP A 105 -10.40 -8.68 4.60
N GLU A 106 -10.11 -7.68 5.43
CA GLU A 106 -10.81 -7.36 6.68
C GLU A 106 -11.39 -5.93 6.59
N GLN A 107 -12.31 -5.59 7.49
CA GLN A 107 -12.82 -4.22 7.56
C GLN A 107 -11.66 -3.25 7.88
N GLY A 108 -11.44 -2.28 6.99
CA GLY A 108 -10.37 -1.28 7.13
C GLY A 108 -8.95 -1.78 6.76
N LEU A 109 -8.77 -3.07 6.46
CA LEU A 109 -7.47 -3.65 6.11
C LEU A 109 -7.59 -4.62 4.94
N GLN A 110 -6.99 -4.27 3.81
CA GLN A 110 -6.97 -5.12 2.61
C GLN A 110 -5.56 -5.64 2.33
N PHE A 111 -5.47 -6.80 1.70
CA PHE A 111 -4.19 -7.44 1.36
C PHE A 111 -4.02 -7.54 -0.16
N ALA A 112 -2.80 -7.36 -0.65
CA ALA A 112 -2.47 -7.47 -2.06
C ALA A 112 -1.21 -8.30 -2.28
N ARG A 113 -1.22 -9.12 -3.34
CA ARG A 113 -0.10 -10.02 -3.70
C ARG A 113 1.02 -9.31 -4.44
N GLY A 114 0.72 -8.14 -5.02
CA GLY A 114 1.67 -7.35 -5.79
C GLY A 114 1.26 -5.88 -5.92
N SER A 115 2.19 -5.07 -6.41
CA SER A 115 2.05 -3.61 -6.58
C SER A 115 0.82 -3.21 -7.41
N LYS A 116 0.52 -3.94 -8.48
CA LYS A 116 -0.66 -3.70 -9.34
C LYS A 116 -1.98 -3.87 -8.57
N GLU A 117 -2.14 -4.97 -7.85
CA GLU A 117 -3.34 -5.23 -7.05
C GLU A 117 -3.46 -4.22 -5.89
N ALA A 118 -2.34 -3.90 -5.24
CA ALA A 118 -2.29 -2.92 -4.16
C ALA A 118 -2.73 -1.53 -4.65
N ALA A 119 -2.24 -1.09 -5.81
CA ALA A 119 -2.65 0.15 -6.43
C ALA A 119 -4.14 0.16 -6.78
N LEU A 120 -4.65 -0.92 -7.38
CA LEU A 120 -6.06 -1.03 -7.75
C LEU A 120 -6.96 -0.90 -6.52
N LYS A 121 -6.65 -1.64 -5.44
CA LYS A 121 -7.37 -1.56 -4.16
C LYS A 121 -7.32 -0.16 -3.55
N ALA A 122 -6.15 0.47 -3.51
CA ALA A 122 -5.99 1.82 -2.98
C ALA A 122 -6.79 2.88 -3.77
N VAL A 123 -6.81 2.77 -5.10
CA VAL A 123 -7.56 3.68 -5.98
C VAL A 123 -9.07 3.47 -5.88
N MET A 124 -9.54 2.22 -5.75
CA MET A 124 -10.96 1.96 -5.50
C MET A 124 -11.42 2.57 -4.17
N LEU A 125 -10.59 2.46 -3.13
CA LEU A 125 -10.84 3.08 -1.83
C LEU A 125 -10.78 4.61 -1.87
N SER A 126 -10.05 5.21 -2.82
CA SER A 126 -9.90 6.65 -2.93
C SER A 126 -11.09 7.38 -3.56
N GLY A 127 -12.12 6.64 -3.99
CA GLY A 127 -13.32 7.21 -4.61
C GLY A 127 -13.11 7.73 -6.03
N VAL A 128 -11.93 7.45 -6.64
CA VAL A 128 -11.71 7.74 -8.06
C VAL A 128 -12.62 6.82 -8.87
N LYS A 129 -13.61 7.43 -9.53
CA LYS A 129 -14.45 6.72 -10.51
C LYS A 129 -13.52 6.25 -11.62
N GLN A 130 -13.41 4.94 -11.83
CA GLN A 130 -12.69 4.44 -12.99
C GLN A 130 -13.40 4.96 -14.24
N GLU A 131 -12.74 5.85 -14.98
CA GLU A 131 -12.96 5.89 -16.41
C GLU A 131 -12.36 4.59 -16.94
N ILE A 132 -13.21 3.58 -17.10
CA ILE A 132 -12.86 2.34 -17.78
C ILE A 132 -12.47 2.73 -19.20
N SER A 133 -11.18 2.96 -19.43
CA SER A 133 -10.65 3.06 -20.78
C SER A 133 -10.73 1.64 -21.36
N THR A 134 -11.77 1.40 -22.13
CA THR A 134 -12.07 0.16 -22.86
C THR A 134 -10.91 -0.18 -23.79
N CYS A 135 -9.90 -0.87 -23.27
CA CYS A 135 -8.90 -1.59 -24.06
C CYS A 135 -8.77 -3.01 -23.53
N ILE A 136 -9.92 -3.66 -23.32
CA ILE A 136 -9.99 -5.11 -23.49
C ILE A 136 -10.34 -5.30 -24.97
N ARG A 137 -9.31 -5.32 -25.83
CA ARG A 137 -9.46 -6.04 -27.09
C ARG A 137 -9.58 -7.51 -26.70
N LEU A 138 -10.81 -7.98 -26.68
CA LEU A 138 -11.11 -9.40 -26.83
C LEU A 138 -10.40 -9.86 -28.10
N THR A 139 -9.27 -10.55 -27.96
CA THR A 139 -8.82 -11.48 -28.98
C THR A 139 -9.84 -12.62 -29.02
N SER A 140 -10.89 -12.40 -29.81
CA SER A 140 -11.66 -13.49 -30.42
C SER A 140 -11.20 -13.59 -31.88
N ARG A 141 -10.20 -14.42 -32.11
CA ARG A 141 -10.16 -15.39 -33.22
C ARG A 141 -9.33 -16.58 -32.78
#